data_AF-A0A1D1VYY8-F1
#
_entry.id   AF-A0A1D1VYY8-F1
#
_cell.length_a   1.000
_cell.length_b   1.000
_cell.length_c   1.000
_cell.angle_alpha   90.00
_cell.angle_beta   90.00
_cell.angle_gamma   90.00
#
_symmetry.space_group_name_H-M   'P 1'
#
loop_
_entity.id
_entity.type
_entity.pdbx_description
1 polymer ?
#
loop_
_entity_poly.entity_id
_entity_poly.type
_entity_poly.pdbx_seq_one_letter_code
_entity_poly.pdbx_strand_id
1 'polypeptide(L)'
;MGVSLTTFLLLASALLGVAYGARSKLRTTNTDVKFGRWNRTGIPYCIDSSFTSTQAQMIQAAIAVIMADLNYCVAWTPVGCSSPVYKVRFTSLTAGPGSAPQTYCWSYPGVYLDLRATTSEQIISLATGPTGCFDGTLHSLMKPMAIAMGKRNEHQRGDRDNFITVQSGNVAVQSAYTMYPTDGSQAFWGRFPYDYCSITHNQPGDFALPNTAAFTMPAGASPSFIPKLDRLSLTDCKLLNMLYGCDSSACNQPICTVQATQAGSATTMATTTMSNLPCCPQGTSTGMTAMVTMSTPTGSTPTGSTSTAATSTTGSTATTGTTPTGMTTMPGGMTTMAAGMTPACVPCVCTPVGVTPAG
;
A
#
# COMPACT_ATOMS: atom_id res chain seq x y z
N MET A 1 61.66 18.85 28.39
CA MET A 1 60.70 19.10 27.29
C MET A 1 59.52 18.17 27.51
N GLY A 2 58.51 18.65 28.25
CA GLY A 2 57.35 17.84 28.65
C GLY A 2 56.23 18.01 27.63
N VAL A 3 55.92 16.94 26.90
CA VAL A 3 54.73 16.91 26.03
C VAL A 3 53.57 16.42 26.88
N SER A 4 52.58 17.29 27.06
CA SER A 4 51.42 17.06 27.93
C SER A 4 50.56 15.91 27.44
N LEU A 5 50.21 15.01 28.37
CA LEU A 5 49.34 13.83 28.18
C LEU A 5 47.92 14.20 27.69
N THR A 6 47.54 15.48 27.76
CA THR A 6 46.26 16.00 27.24
C THR A 6 46.17 16.05 25.72
N THR A 7 47.30 15.98 25.00
CA THR A 7 47.31 16.06 23.53
C THR A 7 46.92 14.74 22.86
N PHE A 8 47.02 13.60 23.57
CA PHE A 8 46.63 12.29 23.03
C PHE A 8 45.11 12.01 23.13
N LEU A 9 44.40 12.63 24.06
CA LEU A 9 42.95 12.42 24.22
C LEU A 9 42.09 13.21 23.22
N LEU A 10 42.62 14.28 22.64
CA LEU A 10 41.93 15.05 21.59
C LEU A 10 42.06 14.44 20.18
N LEU A 11 43.09 13.61 19.95
CA LEU A 11 43.23 12.85 18.70
C LEU A 11 42.44 11.53 18.71
N ALA A 12 42.21 10.93 19.88
CA ALA A 12 41.36 9.75 20.01
C ALA A 12 39.85 10.05 19.86
N SER A 13 39.42 11.29 20.16
CA SER A 13 38.03 11.73 19.99
C SER A 13 37.70 12.18 18.55
N ALA A 14 38.70 12.46 17.72
CA ALA A 14 38.51 12.78 16.30
C ALA A 14 38.37 11.54 15.39
N LEU A 15 38.85 10.36 15.83
CA LEU A 15 38.77 9.11 15.05
C LEU A 15 37.49 8.30 15.30
N LEU A 16 36.74 8.60 16.36
CA LEU A 16 35.41 7.99 16.61
C LEU A 16 34.25 8.73 15.91
N GLY A 17 34.49 9.95 15.41
CA GLY A 17 33.48 10.77 14.74
C GLY A 17 33.24 10.48 13.26
N VAL A 18 34.10 9.68 12.61
CA VAL A 18 34.08 9.49 11.14
C VAL A 18 33.32 8.22 10.71
N ALA A 19 32.92 7.34 11.64
CA ALA A 19 32.25 6.07 11.31
C ALA A 19 30.72 6.06 11.48
N TYR A 20 30.10 7.16 11.95
CA TYR A 20 28.65 7.24 12.14
C TYR A 20 27.88 7.92 10.99
N GLY A 21 28.58 8.45 9.98
CA GLY A 21 27.96 9.20 8.87
C GLY A 21 27.66 8.40 7.59
N ALA A 22 28.00 7.10 7.52
CA ALA A 22 27.97 6.33 6.26
C ALA A 22 27.04 5.10 6.28
N ARG A 23 25.98 5.09 7.09
CA ARG A 23 24.96 4.03 7.08
C ARG A 23 23.59 4.57 6.67
N SER A 24 23.35 4.79 5.37
CA SER A 24 22.02 4.52 4.74
C SER A 24 21.93 4.98 3.27
N LYS A 25 22.69 4.40 2.34
CA LYS A 25 22.44 4.64 0.91
C LYS A 25 22.63 3.40 0.06
N LEU A 26 21.92 2.30 0.38
CA LEU A 26 22.06 1.04 -0.35
C LEU A 26 20.76 0.21 -0.44
N ARG A 27 19.68 0.66 -1.13
CA ARG A 27 18.44 -0.14 -1.33
C ARG A 27 17.61 0.30 -2.56
N THR A 28 16.91 -0.62 -3.25
CA THR A 28 15.81 -0.32 -4.20
C THR A 28 14.57 0.22 -3.50
N THR A 29 14.70 1.41 -2.92
CA THR A 29 13.69 2.03 -2.06
C THR A 29 13.57 3.52 -2.37
N ASN A 30 12.43 4.08 -1.99
CA ASN A 30 12.22 5.51 -2.04
C ASN A 30 13.33 6.28 -1.30
N THR A 31 13.87 7.28 -1.97
CA THR A 31 14.83 8.26 -1.42
C THR A 31 14.34 9.70 -1.57
N ASP A 32 13.21 9.89 -2.25
CA ASP A 32 12.54 11.18 -2.36
C ASP A 32 12.08 11.67 -0.99
N VAL A 33 12.55 12.87 -0.63
CA VAL A 33 12.33 13.52 0.67
C VAL A 33 10.86 13.80 0.97
N LYS A 34 9.99 13.80 -0.05
CA LYS A 34 8.54 13.98 0.13
C LYS A 34 7.86 12.80 0.80
N PHE A 35 8.51 11.62 0.80
CA PHE A 35 7.94 10.42 1.39
C PHE A 35 8.78 9.89 2.56
N GLY A 36 8.12 9.76 3.71
CA GLY A 36 8.65 9.15 4.91
C GLY A 36 8.44 7.63 4.93
N ARG A 37 8.88 7.01 6.03
CA ARG A 37 8.65 5.59 6.31
C ARG A 37 7.52 5.43 7.32
N TRP A 38 6.75 4.35 7.17
CA TRP A 38 5.78 3.97 8.18
C TRP A 38 6.47 3.47 9.45
N ASN A 39 5.74 3.47 10.56
CA ASN A 39 6.20 2.78 11.77
C ASN A 39 6.10 1.27 11.55
N ARG A 40 7.20 0.54 11.77
CA ARG A 40 7.24 -0.92 11.60
C ARG A 40 6.27 -1.66 12.52
N THR A 41 5.96 -1.10 13.70
CA THR A 41 5.10 -1.75 14.72
C THR A 41 3.64 -1.79 14.33
N GLY A 42 3.25 -1.15 13.22
CA GLY A 42 1.90 -1.17 12.69
C GLY A 42 1.71 -0.06 11.68
N ILE A 43 1.53 -0.43 10.41
CA ILE A 43 0.98 0.43 9.36
C ILE A 43 -0.53 0.47 9.58
N PRO A 44 -1.11 1.57 10.09
CA PRO A 44 -2.55 1.62 10.34
C PRO A 44 -3.27 1.62 9.00
N TYR A 45 -4.30 0.81 8.86
CA TYR A 45 -5.10 0.77 7.64
C TYR A 45 -6.59 0.60 7.91
N CYS A 46 -7.40 1.05 6.96
CA CYS A 46 -8.81 0.70 6.90
C CYS A 46 -9.20 0.35 5.45
N ILE A 47 -10.23 -0.49 5.30
CA ILE A 47 -10.77 -0.89 4.00
C ILE A 47 -12.10 -0.15 3.82
N ASP A 48 -12.21 0.61 2.74
CA ASP A 48 -13.43 1.35 2.43
C ASP A 48 -14.63 0.41 2.22
N SER A 49 -15.82 0.83 2.68
CA SER A 49 -17.05 0.04 2.56
C SER A 49 -17.55 -0.13 1.12
N SER A 50 -16.97 0.58 0.15
CA SER A 50 -17.23 0.41 -1.28
C SER A 50 -16.75 -0.93 -1.84
N PHE A 51 -15.86 -1.64 -1.15
CA PHE A 51 -15.46 -2.99 -1.55
C PHE A 51 -16.50 -4.04 -1.15
N THR A 52 -16.70 -5.05 -1.99
CA THR A 52 -17.48 -6.23 -1.62
C THR A 52 -16.77 -7.04 -0.53
N SER A 53 -17.50 -7.93 0.16
CA SER A 53 -16.91 -8.82 1.17
C SER A 53 -15.76 -9.66 0.60
N THR A 54 -15.91 -10.19 -0.63
CA THR A 54 -14.86 -10.94 -1.32
C THR A 54 -13.64 -10.07 -1.62
N GLN A 55 -13.83 -8.83 -2.10
CA GLN A 55 -12.72 -7.92 -2.36
C GLN A 55 -11.98 -7.55 -1.07
N ALA A 56 -12.71 -7.26 0.01
CA ALA A 56 -12.12 -6.99 1.32
C ALA A 56 -11.31 -8.18 1.84
N GLN A 57 -11.80 -9.42 1.66
CA GLN A 57 -11.06 -10.64 2.00
C GLN A 57 -9.78 -10.79 1.17
N MET A 58 -9.82 -10.50 -0.14
CA MET A 58 -8.60 -10.55 -0.97
C MET A 58 -7.57 -9.49 -0.53
N ILE A 59 -8.01 -8.28 -0.17
CA ILE A 59 -7.13 -7.24 0.38
C ILE A 59 -6.47 -7.72 1.68
N GLN A 60 -7.26 -8.30 2.59
CA GLN A 60 -6.75 -8.86 3.84
C GLN A 60 -5.78 -10.03 3.61
N ALA A 61 -6.06 -10.91 2.64
CA ALA A 61 -5.18 -12.00 2.26
C ALA A 61 -3.84 -11.48 1.72
N ALA A 62 -3.86 -10.48 0.82
CA ALA A 62 -2.64 -9.86 0.31
C ALA A 62 -1.81 -9.19 1.43
N ILE A 63 -2.45 -8.52 2.39
CA ILE A 63 -1.78 -7.98 3.59
C ILE A 63 -1.13 -9.11 4.40
N ALA A 64 -1.86 -10.20 4.65
CA ALA A 64 -1.36 -11.34 5.41
C ALA A 64 -0.14 -12.01 4.74
N VAL A 65 -0.16 -12.15 3.42
CA VAL A 65 0.97 -12.68 2.64
C VAL A 65 2.19 -11.76 2.76
N ILE A 66 2.03 -10.43 2.59
CA ILE A 66 3.15 -9.48 2.78
C ILE A 66 3.74 -9.60 4.19
N MET A 67 2.88 -9.64 5.22
CA MET A 67 3.34 -9.78 6.60
C MET A 67 4.11 -11.10 6.80
N ALA A 68 3.60 -12.21 6.27
CA ALA A 68 4.24 -13.52 6.36
C ALA A 68 5.58 -13.56 5.60
N ASP A 69 5.65 -13.02 4.39
CA ASP A 69 6.89 -12.96 3.61
C ASP A 69 7.96 -12.12 4.31
N LEU A 70 7.56 -11.12 5.11
CA LEU A 70 8.47 -10.31 5.93
C LEU A 70 8.74 -10.91 7.31
N ASN A 71 8.39 -12.19 7.53
CA ASN A 71 8.51 -12.88 8.80
C ASN A 71 7.87 -12.09 9.97
N TYR A 72 6.74 -11.43 9.69
CA TYR A 72 5.98 -10.58 10.61
C TYR A 72 6.77 -9.42 11.23
N CYS A 73 7.90 -9.01 10.64
CA CYS A 73 8.66 -7.89 11.20
C CYS A 73 7.98 -6.53 10.99
N VAL A 74 7.16 -6.40 9.94
CA VAL A 74 6.33 -5.22 9.69
C VAL A 74 4.88 -5.62 9.79
N ALA A 75 4.14 -5.01 10.71
CA ALA A 75 2.73 -5.28 10.90
C ALA A 75 1.86 -4.28 10.11
N TRP A 76 0.71 -4.75 9.62
CA TRP A 76 -0.41 -3.91 9.19
C TRP A 76 -1.51 -4.04 10.24
N THR A 77 -2.00 -2.91 10.76
CA THR A 77 -2.93 -2.89 11.88
C THR A 77 -4.27 -2.29 11.44
N PRO A 78 -5.37 -3.04 11.51
CA PRO A 78 -6.68 -2.50 11.16
C PRO A 78 -7.10 -1.42 12.15
N VAL A 79 -7.62 -0.32 11.63
CA VAL A 79 -8.24 0.76 12.40
C VAL A 79 -9.57 1.15 11.75
N GLY A 80 -10.49 1.74 12.51
CA GLY A 80 -11.73 2.27 11.93
C GLY A 80 -11.45 3.36 10.89
N CYS A 81 -12.22 3.41 9.80
CA CYS A 81 -12.01 4.45 8.77
C CYS A 81 -12.26 5.88 9.29
N SER A 82 -13.08 6.05 10.34
CA SER A 82 -13.27 7.32 11.05
C SER A 82 -12.17 7.65 12.06
N SER A 83 -11.20 6.74 12.28
CA SER A 83 -10.11 6.98 13.22
C SER A 83 -9.26 8.18 12.79
N PRO A 84 -8.89 9.08 13.73
CA PRO A 84 -8.03 10.22 13.45
C PRO A 84 -6.55 9.83 13.26
N VAL A 85 -6.18 8.58 13.55
CA VAL A 85 -4.82 8.07 13.32
C VAL A 85 -4.51 8.14 11.84
N TYR A 86 -3.36 8.74 11.49
CA TYR A 86 -2.89 8.77 10.11
C TYR A 86 -2.71 7.35 9.56
N LYS A 87 -3.44 7.02 8.51
CA LYS A 87 -3.60 5.64 8.03
C LYS A 87 -3.59 5.51 6.51
N VAL A 88 -3.41 4.28 6.06
CA VAL A 88 -3.75 3.89 4.69
C VAL A 88 -5.25 3.65 4.60
N ARG A 89 -5.93 4.30 3.65
CA ARG A 89 -7.30 3.93 3.26
C ARG A 89 -7.22 3.18 1.94
N PHE A 90 -7.59 1.90 1.95
CA PHE A 90 -7.83 1.19 0.69
C PHE A 90 -9.13 1.75 0.11
N THR A 91 -9.07 2.27 -1.10
CA THR A 91 -10.20 2.92 -1.76
C THR A 91 -10.44 2.32 -3.13
N SER A 92 -11.69 1.96 -3.42
CA SER A 92 -12.13 1.64 -4.77
C SER A 92 -12.31 2.94 -5.52
N LEU A 93 -11.34 3.33 -6.35
CA LEU A 93 -11.54 4.47 -7.27
C LEU A 93 -12.32 3.98 -8.49
N THR A 94 -13.61 3.70 -8.29
CA THR A 94 -14.56 3.76 -9.40
C THR A 94 -14.70 5.23 -9.79
N ALA A 95 -14.94 5.52 -11.07
CA ALA A 95 -15.16 6.88 -11.56
C ALA A 95 -15.97 7.72 -10.57
N GLY A 96 -15.41 8.84 -10.10
CA GLY A 96 -16.23 9.90 -9.53
C GLY A 96 -17.15 10.47 -10.62
N PRO A 97 -18.30 11.08 -10.27
CA PRO A 97 -19.14 11.75 -11.26
C PRO A 97 -18.31 12.74 -12.10
N GLY A 98 -18.26 12.54 -13.42
CA GLY A 98 -17.50 13.38 -14.35
C GLY A 98 -16.01 13.04 -14.51
N SER A 99 -15.48 12.01 -13.84
CA SER A 99 -14.12 11.50 -14.06
C SER A 99 -14.14 10.17 -14.80
N ALA A 100 -13.21 9.95 -15.74
CA ALA A 100 -13.03 8.61 -16.30
C ALA A 100 -12.69 7.62 -15.16
N PRO A 101 -13.20 6.38 -15.19
CA PRO A 101 -12.84 5.38 -14.20
C PRO A 101 -11.33 5.26 -14.12
N GLN A 102 -10.78 5.31 -12.90
CA GLN A 102 -9.38 4.94 -12.72
C GLN A 102 -9.31 3.44 -12.96
N THR A 103 -8.58 3.08 -14.01
CA THR A 103 -8.47 1.71 -14.51
C THR A 103 -7.26 0.99 -13.95
N TYR A 104 -6.49 1.61 -13.06
CA TYR A 104 -5.24 1.06 -12.54
C TYR A 104 -5.09 1.34 -11.05
N CYS A 105 -4.26 0.52 -10.40
CA CYS A 105 -3.99 0.63 -8.98
C CYS A 105 -2.66 1.29 -8.73
N TRP A 106 -2.58 2.01 -7.62
CA TRP A 106 -1.38 2.77 -7.29
C TRP A 106 -1.34 3.11 -5.80
N SER A 107 -0.16 3.52 -5.35
CA SER A 107 0.06 4.13 -4.04
C SER A 107 1.21 5.12 -4.09
N TYR A 108 1.31 5.97 -3.08
CA TYR A 108 2.50 6.75 -2.80
C TYR A 108 3.65 5.85 -2.32
N PRO A 109 4.91 6.09 -2.70
CA PRO A 109 6.05 5.25 -2.34
C PRO A 109 6.53 5.49 -0.90
N GLY A 110 5.67 5.24 0.09
CA GLY A 110 5.89 5.52 1.52
C GLY A 110 4.78 6.37 2.14
N VAL A 111 5.10 7.01 3.27
CA VAL A 111 4.22 7.99 3.93
C VAL A 111 4.34 9.32 3.19
N TYR A 112 3.27 9.82 2.56
CA TYR A 112 3.32 11.13 1.93
C TYR A 112 3.28 12.24 2.99
N LEU A 113 4.40 12.94 3.20
CA LEU A 113 4.58 13.84 4.35
C LEU A 113 3.69 15.09 4.28
N ASP A 114 3.54 15.68 3.09
CA ASP A 114 2.70 16.88 2.90
C ASP A 114 1.22 16.54 3.14
N LEU A 115 0.78 15.38 2.67
CA LEU A 115 -0.59 14.91 2.88
C LEU A 115 -0.84 14.59 4.37
N ARG A 116 0.13 13.95 5.04
CA ARG A 116 0.06 13.68 6.49
C ARG A 116 -0.05 14.93 7.35
N ALA A 117 0.45 16.08 6.89
CA ALA A 117 0.31 17.33 7.62
C ALA A 117 -1.11 17.92 7.57
N THR A 118 -1.94 17.48 6.62
CA THR A 118 -3.24 18.10 6.33
C THR A 118 -4.41 17.13 6.39
N THR A 119 -4.16 15.82 6.39
CA THR A 119 -5.20 14.78 6.44
C THR A 119 -4.85 13.70 7.45
N SER A 120 -5.85 12.90 7.82
CA SER A 120 -5.67 11.69 8.63
C SER A 120 -5.47 10.42 7.78
N GLU A 121 -5.29 10.54 6.46
CA GLU A 121 -5.17 9.37 5.60
C GLU A 121 -4.52 9.66 4.25
N GLN A 122 -3.84 8.63 3.72
CA GLN A 122 -3.47 8.52 2.33
C GLN A 122 -4.09 7.28 1.71
N ILE A 123 -4.32 7.32 0.40
CA ILE A 123 -5.01 6.25 -0.29
C ILE A 123 -4.04 5.20 -0.85
N ILE A 124 -4.50 3.94 -0.83
CA ILE A 124 -4.12 2.92 -1.80
C ILE A 124 -5.33 2.73 -2.71
N SER A 125 -5.18 3.09 -3.98
CA SER A 125 -6.25 2.92 -4.97
C SER A 125 -6.21 1.50 -5.50
N LEU A 126 -7.32 0.77 -5.37
CA LEU A 126 -7.51 -0.55 -5.97
C LEU A 126 -8.69 -0.50 -6.95
N ALA A 127 -8.38 -0.28 -8.22
CA ALA A 127 -9.37 -0.23 -9.28
C ALA A 127 -10.01 -1.61 -9.52
N THR A 128 -11.29 -1.59 -9.91
CA THR A 128 -12.03 -2.74 -10.42
C THR A 128 -12.10 -2.70 -11.95
N GLY A 129 -12.53 -3.79 -12.57
CA GLY A 129 -12.68 -3.89 -14.02
C GLY A 129 -11.47 -4.53 -14.73
N PRO A 130 -11.47 -4.57 -16.07
CA PRO A 130 -10.54 -5.37 -16.88
C PRO A 130 -9.06 -5.07 -16.68
N THR A 131 -8.75 -3.86 -16.23
CA THR A 131 -7.39 -3.34 -16.00
C THR A 131 -7.10 -3.10 -14.51
N GLY A 132 -8.08 -3.39 -13.64
CA GLY A 132 -7.96 -3.26 -12.19
C GLY A 132 -7.11 -4.37 -11.56
N CYS A 133 -7.04 -4.37 -10.22
CA CYS A 133 -6.18 -5.30 -9.48
C CYS A 133 -6.87 -6.53 -8.92
N PHE A 134 -8.17 -6.65 -9.14
CA PHE A 134 -8.92 -7.86 -8.81
C PHE A 134 -8.92 -8.82 -10.01
N ASP A 135 -7.72 -9.22 -10.44
CA ASP A 135 -7.48 -10.07 -11.62
C ASP A 135 -7.44 -11.58 -11.28
N GLY A 136 -7.90 -11.95 -10.09
CA GLY A 136 -7.87 -13.32 -9.57
C GLY A 136 -6.54 -13.69 -8.88
N THR A 137 -5.56 -12.78 -8.83
CA THR A 137 -4.28 -12.97 -8.13
C THR A 137 -4.16 -12.04 -6.94
N LEU A 138 -3.31 -12.39 -5.96
CA LEU A 138 -2.92 -11.45 -4.90
C LEU A 138 -1.81 -10.49 -5.36
N HIS A 139 -1.00 -10.87 -6.36
CA HIS A 139 0.10 -10.10 -6.91
C HIS A 139 -0.28 -8.64 -7.19
N SER A 140 -1.36 -8.44 -7.95
CA SER A 140 -1.82 -7.12 -8.37
C SER A 140 -2.30 -6.25 -7.19
N LEU A 141 -2.76 -6.87 -6.10
CA LEU A 141 -3.13 -6.18 -4.85
C LEU A 141 -1.89 -5.86 -4.00
N MET A 142 -0.91 -6.77 -3.96
CA MET A 142 0.33 -6.61 -3.19
C MET A 142 1.24 -5.53 -3.76
N LYS A 143 1.26 -5.33 -5.07
CA LYS A 143 2.09 -4.31 -5.74
C LYS A 143 1.93 -2.90 -5.14
N PRO A 144 0.73 -2.29 -5.11
CA PRO A 144 0.57 -0.97 -4.51
C PRO A 144 0.80 -0.96 -3.00
N MET A 145 0.62 -2.09 -2.29
CA MET A 145 0.98 -2.21 -0.87
C MET A 145 2.49 -2.16 -0.66
N ALA A 146 3.28 -2.89 -1.46
CA ALA A 146 4.73 -2.84 -1.41
C ALA A 146 5.26 -1.43 -1.72
N ILE A 147 4.66 -0.74 -2.70
CA ILE A 147 4.93 0.68 -2.99
C ILE A 147 4.61 1.54 -1.77
N ALA A 148 3.43 1.38 -1.15
CA ALA A 148 3.06 2.08 0.09
C ALA A 148 4.06 1.89 1.24
N MET A 149 4.73 0.73 1.28
CA MET A 149 5.77 0.42 2.24
C MET A 149 7.14 1.06 1.92
N GLY A 150 7.29 1.70 0.75
CA GLY A 150 8.50 2.43 0.34
C GLY A 150 9.29 1.79 -0.81
N LYS A 151 8.77 0.74 -1.45
CA LYS A 151 9.32 0.27 -2.73
C LYS A 151 9.00 1.28 -3.83
N ARG A 152 9.81 1.21 -4.89
CA ARG A 152 9.59 1.91 -6.17
C ARG A 152 9.42 0.85 -7.26
N ASN A 153 8.87 1.22 -8.42
CA ASN A 153 8.62 0.28 -9.50
C ASN A 153 9.95 -0.22 -10.10
N GLU A 154 10.08 -1.53 -10.23
CA GLU A 154 11.34 -2.15 -10.70
C GLU A 154 11.66 -1.76 -12.15
N HIS A 155 10.65 -1.70 -13.03
CA HIS A 155 10.81 -1.35 -14.46
C HIS A 155 11.11 0.14 -14.73
N GLN A 156 11.08 0.97 -13.68
CA GLN A 156 11.45 2.39 -13.74
C GLN A 156 12.87 2.65 -13.19
N ARG A 157 13.64 1.64 -12.81
CA ARG A 157 15.04 1.85 -12.41
C ARG A 157 15.82 2.57 -13.51
N GLY A 158 16.77 3.42 -13.11
CA GLY A 158 17.64 4.13 -14.08
C GLY A 158 18.62 3.23 -14.83
N ASP A 159 18.75 1.94 -14.45
CA ASP A 159 19.54 0.93 -15.16
C ASP A 159 18.68 -0.08 -15.92
N ARG A 160 17.34 0.12 -16.01
CA ARG A 160 16.39 -0.87 -16.53
C ARG A 160 16.61 -1.22 -18.01
N ASP A 161 17.18 -0.32 -18.81
CA ASP A 161 17.44 -0.56 -20.25
C ASP A 161 18.48 -1.67 -20.50
N ASN A 162 19.22 -2.10 -19.46
CA ASN A 162 20.08 -3.29 -19.54
C ASN A 162 19.31 -4.61 -19.43
N PHE A 163 18.03 -4.57 -19.05
CA PHE A 163 17.23 -5.74 -18.67
C PHE A 163 15.90 -5.83 -19.43
N ILE A 164 15.36 -4.71 -19.89
CA ILE A 164 14.19 -4.66 -20.77
C ILE A 164 14.38 -3.58 -21.84
N THR A 165 13.75 -3.76 -22.99
CA THR A 165 13.69 -2.74 -24.04
C THR A 165 12.29 -2.17 -24.11
N VAL A 166 12.11 -0.90 -23.70
CA VAL A 166 10.82 -0.22 -23.81
C VAL A 166 10.56 0.18 -25.27
N GLN A 167 9.41 -0.26 -25.77
CA GLN A 167 8.91 0.06 -27.10
C GLN A 167 8.09 1.35 -26.99
N SER A 168 8.76 2.50 -27.05
CA SER A 168 8.12 3.81 -26.82
C SER A 168 6.87 4.05 -27.68
N GLY A 169 6.86 3.58 -28.94
CA GLY A 169 5.69 3.66 -29.83
C GLY A 169 4.48 2.84 -29.38
N ASN A 170 4.67 1.87 -28.46
CA ASN A 170 3.61 1.04 -27.90
C ASN A 170 3.15 1.51 -26.52
N VAL A 171 3.74 2.56 -25.94
CA VAL A 171 3.41 3.02 -24.58
C VAL A 171 2.22 3.98 -24.63
N ALA A 172 1.10 3.60 -24.01
CA ALA A 172 -0.09 4.46 -23.90
C ALA A 172 0.05 5.54 -22.82
N VAL A 173 0.83 5.29 -21.76
CA VAL A 173 1.06 6.22 -20.65
C VAL A 173 2.56 6.41 -20.44
N GLN A 174 3.14 7.43 -21.08
CA GLN A 174 4.60 7.62 -21.13
C GLN A 174 5.23 7.79 -19.74
N SER A 175 4.54 8.44 -18.81
CA SER A 175 5.01 8.63 -17.44
C SER A 175 5.19 7.31 -16.67
N ALA A 176 4.46 6.25 -17.02
CA ALA A 176 4.55 4.95 -16.37
C ALA A 176 5.87 4.21 -16.65
N TYR A 177 6.61 4.62 -17.70
CA TYR A 177 7.90 4.05 -18.10
C TYR A 177 9.07 5.04 -18.02
N THR A 178 8.83 6.22 -17.42
CA THR A 178 9.88 7.19 -17.13
C THR A 178 10.83 6.60 -16.09
N MET A 179 12.13 6.66 -16.35
CA MET A 179 13.14 6.17 -15.42
C MET A 179 13.31 7.11 -14.23
N TYR A 180 13.66 6.56 -13.08
CA TYR A 180 14.13 7.33 -11.95
C TYR A 180 15.49 7.97 -12.25
N PRO A 181 15.72 9.23 -11.81
CA PRO A 181 17.00 9.90 -11.96
C PRO A 181 18.15 9.09 -11.34
N THR A 182 19.29 9.03 -12.04
CA THR A 182 20.49 8.29 -11.62
C THR A 182 21.24 8.95 -10.46
N ASP A 183 20.92 10.20 -10.14
CA ASP A 183 21.45 10.93 -8.98
C ASP A 183 20.92 10.40 -7.63
N GLY A 184 19.97 9.46 -7.67
CA GLY A 184 19.38 8.87 -6.46
C GLY A 184 18.44 9.83 -5.72
N SER A 185 17.91 10.86 -6.38
CA SER A 185 16.95 11.80 -5.80
C SER A 185 15.58 11.18 -5.54
N GLN A 186 15.20 10.13 -6.30
CA GLN A 186 13.90 9.48 -6.16
C GLN A 186 13.99 8.03 -5.70
N ALA A 187 14.90 7.27 -6.28
CA ALA A 187 15.13 5.88 -5.96
C ALA A 187 16.63 5.62 -5.98
N PHE A 188 17.11 4.85 -5.01
CA PHE A 188 18.36 4.11 -5.18
C PHE A 188 17.99 2.71 -5.68
N TRP A 189 18.88 1.95 -6.34
CA TRP A 189 18.62 0.56 -6.75
C TRP A 189 19.86 -0.35 -6.79
N GLY A 190 21.07 0.20 -6.62
CA GLY A 190 22.33 -0.53 -6.79
C GLY A 190 22.67 -1.56 -5.71
N ARG A 191 21.75 -1.92 -4.80
CA ARG A 191 22.02 -2.90 -3.74
C ARG A 191 21.83 -4.34 -4.21
N PHE A 192 20.85 -4.57 -5.07
CA PHE A 192 20.57 -5.88 -5.62
C PHE A 192 20.50 -5.80 -7.15
N PRO A 193 20.77 -6.91 -7.85
CA PRO A 193 20.53 -7.01 -9.28
C PRO A 193 19.08 -6.64 -9.64
N TYR A 194 18.84 -6.38 -10.92
CA TYR A 194 17.50 -6.23 -11.46
C TYR A 194 16.68 -7.49 -11.20
N ASP A 195 15.46 -7.30 -10.68
CA ASP A 195 14.61 -8.41 -10.25
C ASP A 195 13.36 -8.54 -11.10
N TYR A 196 13.40 -9.41 -12.11
CA TYR A 196 12.24 -9.75 -12.93
C TYR A 196 11.07 -10.32 -12.12
N CYS A 197 11.33 -10.89 -10.93
CA CYS A 197 10.30 -11.45 -10.07
C CYS A 197 9.76 -10.44 -9.04
N SER A 198 10.21 -9.18 -9.07
CA SER A 198 9.75 -8.19 -8.11
C SER A 198 8.23 -8.01 -8.21
N ILE A 199 7.55 -7.97 -7.06
CA ILE A 199 6.13 -7.63 -6.91
C ILE A 199 5.79 -6.26 -7.51
N THR A 200 6.81 -5.41 -7.71
CA THR A 200 6.68 -4.06 -8.27
C THR A 200 7.06 -3.95 -9.74
N HIS A 201 7.39 -5.06 -10.40
CA HIS A 201 7.65 -5.06 -11.85
C HIS A 201 6.33 -4.96 -12.63
N ASN A 202 6.30 -4.20 -13.74
CA ASN A 202 5.17 -4.23 -14.67
C ASN A 202 5.17 -5.51 -15.51
N GLN A 203 4.00 -5.94 -15.96
CA GLN A 203 3.89 -6.91 -17.04
C GLN A 203 4.12 -6.23 -18.40
N PRO A 204 4.55 -6.97 -19.45
CA PRO A 204 4.80 -6.39 -20.78
C PRO A 204 3.61 -5.61 -21.36
N GLY A 205 2.37 -6.01 -21.05
CA GLY A 205 1.16 -5.34 -21.50
C GLY A 205 0.72 -4.14 -20.64
N ASP A 206 1.32 -3.92 -19.47
CA ASP A 206 0.91 -2.84 -18.57
C ASP A 206 1.17 -1.48 -19.21
N PHE A 207 0.14 -0.64 -19.29
CA PHE A 207 0.16 0.69 -19.92
C PHE A 207 0.64 0.67 -21.39
N ALA A 208 0.46 -0.45 -22.10
CA ALA A 208 0.68 -0.56 -23.53
C ALA A 208 -0.57 -0.15 -24.32
N LEU A 209 -0.39 0.17 -25.61
CA LEU A 209 -1.50 0.26 -26.57
C LEU A 209 -2.19 -1.12 -26.70
N PRO A 210 -3.49 -1.16 -27.02
CA PRO A 210 -4.22 -2.43 -27.15
C PRO A 210 -3.51 -3.44 -28.06
N ASN A 211 -3.39 -4.69 -27.60
CA ASN A 211 -2.73 -5.79 -28.32
C ASN A 211 -1.23 -5.57 -28.62
N THR A 212 -0.56 -4.71 -27.87
CA THR A 212 0.90 -4.50 -27.97
C THR A 212 1.60 -4.77 -26.64
N ALA A 213 2.94 -4.76 -26.64
CA ALA A 213 3.75 -4.78 -25.44
C ALA A 213 4.53 -3.47 -25.31
N ALA A 214 4.47 -2.86 -24.13
CA ALA A 214 5.22 -1.66 -23.78
C ALA A 214 6.72 -1.93 -23.67
N PHE A 215 7.11 -3.16 -23.37
CA PHE A 215 8.52 -3.57 -23.38
C PHE A 215 8.69 -5.04 -23.75
N THR A 216 9.90 -5.37 -24.17
CA THR A 216 10.36 -6.74 -24.45
C THR A 216 11.56 -7.08 -23.57
N MET A 217 11.78 -8.37 -23.34
CA MET A 217 12.97 -8.86 -22.63
C MET A 217 14.05 -9.29 -23.62
N PRO A 218 15.34 -9.16 -23.27
CA PRO A 218 16.44 -9.65 -24.09
C PRO A 218 16.35 -11.15 -24.35
N ALA A 219 16.84 -11.57 -25.52
CA ALA A 219 17.04 -12.99 -25.79
C ALA A 219 17.98 -13.61 -24.74
N GLY A 220 17.58 -14.73 -24.15
CA GLY A 220 18.33 -15.39 -23.09
C GLY A 220 18.15 -14.80 -21.69
N ALA A 221 17.22 -13.84 -21.49
CA ALA A 221 16.84 -13.42 -20.15
C ALA A 221 16.39 -14.62 -19.29
N SER A 222 16.77 -14.61 -18.01
CA SER A 222 16.41 -15.65 -17.04
C SER A 222 15.79 -15.02 -15.79
N PRO A 223 14.49 -15.21 -15.54
CA PRO A 223 13.51 -15.89 -16.42
C PRO A 223 13.31 -15.19 -17.76
N SER A 224 12.72 -15.91 -18.73
CA SER A 224 12.39 -15.39 -20.07
C SER A 224 11.05 -14.65 -20.13
N PHE A 225 10.38 -14.47 -18.99
CA PHE A 225 9.16 -13.69 -18.81
C PHE A 225 9.14 -13.03 -17.42
N ILE A 226 8.21 -12.11 -17.17
CA ILE A 226 7.98 -11.49 -15.85
C ILE A 226 6.89 -12.28 -15.10
N PRO A 227 7.22 -13.11 -14.09
CA PRO A 227 6.20 -13.90 -13.39
C PRO A 227 5.31 -13.03 -12.50
N LYS A 228 4.00 -13.35 -12.47
CA LYS A 228 3.07 -12.86 -11.44
C LYS A 228 3.07 -13.82 -10.25
N LEU A 229 3.78 -13.45 -9.20
CA LEU A 229 3.88 -14.23 -7.97
C LEU A 229 2.98 -13.64 -6.88
N ASP A 230 2.16 -14.46 -6.23
CA ASP A 230 1.36 -14.10 -5.04
C ASP A 230 2.21 -14.12 -3.76
N ARG A 231 3.40 -13.50 -3.86
CA ARG A 231 4.39 -13.37 -2.79
C ARG A 231 5.42 -12.31 -3.16
N LEU A 232 6.10 -11.77 -2.16
CA LEU A 232 7.31 -10.97 -2.38
C LEU A 232 8.41 -11.84 -3.01
N SER A 233 9.23 -11.23 -3.87
CA SER A 233 10.48 -11.86 -4.29
C SER A 233 11.48 -11.91 -3.13
N LEU A 234 12.55 -12.70 -3.27
CA LEU A 234 13.65 -12.70 -2.30
C LEU A 234 14.26 -11.30 -2.14
N THR A 235 14.40 -10.56 -3.24
CA THR A 235 14.96 -9.20 -3.23
C THR A 235 14.00 -8.22 -2.57
N ASP A 236 12.70 -8.30 -2.86
CA ASP A 236 11.68 -7.46 -2.23
C ASP A 236 11.62 -7.68 -0.72
N CYS A 237 11.60 -8.94 -0.28
CA CYS A 237 11.64 -9.29 1.13
C CYS A 237 12.86 -8.69 1.82
N LYS A 238 14.06 -8.88 1.24
CA LYS A 238 15.30 -8.37 1.81
C LYS A 238 15.30 -6.84 1.87
N LEU A 239 14.86 -6.18 0.81
CA LEU A 239 14.80 -4.71 0.74
C LEU A 239 13.88 -4.12 1.80
N LEU A 240 12.67 -4.66 1.92
CA LEU A 240 11.69 -4.19 2.90
C LEU A 240 12.16 -4.50 4.32
N ASN A 241 12.64 -5.71 4.62
CA ASN A 241 13.20 -6.02 5.94
C ASN A 241 14.32 -5.04 6.31
N MET A 242 15.27 -4.85 5.40
CA MET A 242 16.32 -3.86 5.61
C MET A 242 15.73 -2.45 5.83
N LEU A 243 14.77 -2.00 5.00
CA LEU A 243 14.11 -0.68 5.10
C LEU A 243 13.58 -0.38 6.50
N TYR A 244 12.96 -1.38 7.13
CA TYR A 244 12.35 -1.29 8.45
C TYR A 244 13.27 -1.73 9.61
N GLY A 245 14.56 -1.97 9.34
CA GLY A 245 15.54 -2.36 10.36
C GLY A 245 15.32 -3.76 10.92
N CYS A 246 14.79 -4.65 10.09
CA CYS A 246 14.56 -6.06 10.37
C CYS A 246 15.73 -6.93 9.90
N ASP A 247 15.77 -8.18 10.35
CA ASP A 247 16.73 -9.16 9.88
C ASP A 247 16.38 -9.66 8.48
N SER A 248 17.14 -9.20 7.48
CA SER A 248 16.96 -9.62 6.08
C SER A 248 17.41 -11.06 5.80
N SER A 249 18.12 -11.71 6.73
CA SER A 249 18.52 -13.12 6.58
C SER A 249 17.35 -14.08 6.80
N ALA A 250 16.28 -13.62 7.46
CA ALA A 250 15.05 -14.39 7.65
C ALA A 250 14.24 -14.60 6.35
N CYS A 251 14.57 -13.89 5.27
CA CYS A 251 13.93 -14.05 3.96
C CYS A 251 14.35 -15.40 3.32
N ASN A 252 13.39 -16.31 3.15
CA ASN A 252 13.58 -17.67 2.65
C ASN A 252 12.92 -17.93 1.28
N GLN A 253 12.47 -16.88 0.60
CA GLN A 253 11.89 -16.96 -0.73
C GLN A 253 12.92 -17.57 -1.71
N PRO A 254 12.51 -18.46 -2.64
CA PRO A 254 13.42 -18.97 -3.66
C PRO A 254 13.99 -17.83 -4.53
N ILE A 255 15.16 -18.05 -5.13
CA ILE A 255 15.71 -17.12 -6.13
C ILE A 255 14.78 -17.01 -7.34
N CYS A 256 14.78 -15.86 -8.02
CA CYS A 256 13.81 -15.54 -9.08
C CYS A 256 13.72 -16.62 -10.17
N THR A 257 14.84 -17.20 -10.61
CA THR A 257 14.85 -18.26 -11.62
C THR A 257 14.08 -19.50 -11.18
N VAL A 258 14.17 -19.88 -9.90
CA VAL A 258 13.40 -21.00 -9.33
C VAL A 258 11.92 -20.62 -9.16
N GLN A 259 11.64 -19.39 -8.73
CA GLN A 259 10.26 -18.90 -8.59
C GLN A 259 9.52 -18.91 -9.93
N ALA A 260 10.18 -18.48 -11.01
CA ALA A 260 9.61 -18.44 -12.34
C ALA A 260 9.29 -19.84 -12.89
N THR A 261 10.16 -20.83 -12.64
CA THR A 261 9.89 -22.23 -13.02
C THR A 261 8.65 -22.80 -12.32
N GLN A 262 8.46 -22.46 -11.05
CA GLN A 262 7.27 -22.87 -10.29
C GLN A 262 5.99 -22.21 -10.82
N ALA A 263 6.06 -20.91 -11.15
CA ALA A 263 4.94 -20.19 -11.74
C ALA A 263 4.55 -20.71 -13.14
N GLY A 264 5.54 -21.03 -13.99
CA GLY A 264 5.31 -21.59 -15.31
C GLY A 264 4.76 -23.02 -15.29
N SER A 265 5.03 -23.77 -14.23
CA SER A 265 4.52 -25.15 -14.06
C SER A 265 3.07 -25.19 -13.55
N ALA A 266 2.64 -24.18 -12.80
CA ALA A 266 1.28 -24.06 -12.26
C ALA A 266 0.19 -23.88 -13.34
N THR A 267 0.55 -23.51 -14.58
CA THR A 267 -0.40 -23.35 -15.70
C THR A 267 -0.87 -24.69 -16.27
N THR A 268 -0.32 -25.84 -15.83
CA THR A 268 -0.70 -27.17 -16.35
C THR A 268 -1.53 -28.01 -15.38
N MET A 269 -1.71 -27.59 -14.12
CA MET A 269 -2.44 -28.36 -13.11
C MET A 269 -3.13 -27.40 -12.11
N ALA A 270 -4.44 -27.18 -12.30
CA ALA A 270 -5.49 -27.18 -11.24
C ALA A 270 -6.70 -26.28 -11.60
N THR A 271 -7.76 -26.92 -12.13
CA THR A 271 -9.12 -26.61 -11.70
C THR A 271 -9.28 -27.26 -10.34
N THR A 272 -9.03 -26.52 -9.26
CA THR A 272 -9.40 -26.98 -7.92
C THR A 272 -9.94 -25.80 -7.14
N THR A 273 -11.20 -25.94 -6.78
CA THR A 273 -12.04 -25.06 -5.99
C THR A 273 -11.29 -24.47 -4.79
N MET A 274 -11.27 -23.14 -4.69
CA MET A 274 -10.88 -22.43 -3.47
C MET A 274 -11.95 -22.67 -2.38
N SER A 275 -11.75 -23.72 -1.60
CA SER A 275 -12.42 -23.90 -0.31
C SER A 275 -11.35 -24.23 0.72
N ASN A 276 -11.28 -23.39 1.77
CA ASN A 276 -10.45 -23.48 2.97
C ASN A 276 -9.17 -22.64 2.98
N LEU A 277 -9.34 -21.35 3.23
CA LEU A 277 -8.44 -20.63 4.14
C LEU A 277 -8.98 -20.79 5.58
N PRO A 278 -8.14 -21.10 6.58
CA PRO A 278 -8.57 -21.20 7.97
C PRO A 278 -8.91 -19.82 8.52
N CYS A 279 -10.14 -19.69 9.04
CA CYS A 279 -10.62 -18.55 9.80
C CYS A 279 -9.79 -18.39 11.09
N CYS A 280 -9.43 -17.15 11.41
CA CYS A 280 -8.80 -16.77 12.67
C CYS A 280 -9.69 -17.18 13.87
N PRO A 281 -9.15 -17.73 14.98
CA PRO A 281 -9.99 -18.13 16.10
C PRO A 281 -10.58 -16.91 16.82
N GLN A 282 -11.91 -16.79 16.81
CA GLN A 282 -12.63 -15.91 17.72
C GLN A 282 -12.55 -16.48 19.13
N GLY A 283 -12.05 -15.68 20.07
CA GLY A 283 -12.02 -16.01 21.49
C GLY A 283 -13.44 -16.21 22.03
N THR A 284 -13.70 -17.38 22.58
CA THR A 284 -14.90 -17.74 23.33
C THR A 284 -14.90 -17.02 24.68
N SER A 285 -15.86 -16.12 24.88
CA SER A 285 -16.19 -15.58 26.20
C SER A 285 -17.02 -16.61 26.97
N THR A 286 -16.40 -17.34 27.89
CA THR A 286 -17.10 -18.13 28.90
C THR A 286 -17.60 -17.19 30.00
N GLY A 287 -18.92 -17.14 30.17
CA GLY A 287 -19.57 -16.42 31.25
C GLY A 287 -19.24 -17.02 32.61
N MET A 288 -19.01 -16.14 33.59
CA MET A 288 -19.24 -16.46 34.99
C MET A 288 -20.31 -15.53 35.53
N THR A 289 -21.39 -16.16 35.98
CA THR A 289 -22.50 -15.61 36.73
C THR A 289 -22.00 -15.06 38.07
N ALA A 290 -22.27 -13.79 38.34
CA ALA A 290 -22.26 -13.27 39.71
C ALA A 290 -23.43 -12.28 39.87
N MET A 291 -24.38 -12.64 40.74
CA MET A 291 -25.44 -11.77 41.20
C MET A 291 -24.83 -10.57 41.92
N VAL A 292 -25.22 -9.35 41.56
CA VAL A 292 -25.20 -8.21 42.49
C VAL A 292 -26.46 -7.36 42.31
N THR A 293 -27.11 -7.22 43.46
CA THR A 293 -28.26 -6.46 43.89
C THR A 293 -28.38 -5.04 43.30
N MET A 294 -29.61 -4.68 42.91
CA MET A 294 -30.03 -3.33 42.55
C MET A 294 -29.94 -2.37 43.74
N SER A 295 -29.33 -1.21 43.52
CA SER A 295 -29.55 -0.01 44.35
C SER A 295 -29.31 1.23 43.48
N THR A 296 -30.39 1.98 43.23
CA THR A 296 -30.36 3.36 42.75
C THR A 296 -29.63 4.26 43.75
N PRO A 297 -29.03 5.36 43.26
CA PRO A 297 -29.44 6.63 43.83
C PRO A 297 -29.59 7.77 42.82
N THR A 298 -30.66 8.52 43.08
CA THR A 298 -30.92 9.93 42.78
C THR A 298 -29.76 10.88 43.14
N GLY A 299 -29.64 11.96 42.36
CA GLY A 299 -28.94 13.21 42.74
C GLY A 299 -28.44 13.96 41.51
N SER A 300 -29.22 14.86 40.90
CA SER A 300 -29.33 16.30 41.21
C SER A 300 -28.02 17.08 41.07
N THR A 301 -27.90 17.91 40.03
CA THR A 301 -27.29 19.25 40.15
C THR A 301 -27.78 20.17 39.01
N PRO A 302 -28.13 21.44 39.31
CA PRO A 302 -28.57 22.41 38.31
C PRO A 302 -27.39 23.25 37.80
N THR A 303 -27.46 23.73 36.56
CA THR A 303 -26.74 24.97 36.21
C THR A 303 -27.42 25.67 35.04
N GLY A 304 -27.86 26.89 35.31
CA GLY A 304 -28.54 27.77 34.38
C GLY A 304 -27.60 28.45 33.39
N SER A 305 -28.20 28.77 32.25
CA SER A 305 -28.14 30.05 31.53
C SER A 305 -26.83 30.83 31.52
N THR A 306 -26.21 30.95 30.34
CA THR A 306 -25.91 32.27 29.76
C THR A 306 -25.81 32.17 28.24
N SER A 307 -26.80 32.71 27.52
CA SER A 307 -26.73 32.93 26.08
C SER A 307 -26.19 34.33 25.82
N THR A 308 -25.07 34.38 25.12
CA THR A 308 -24.45 35.59 24.57
C THR A 308 -25.26 36.07 23.36
N ALA A 309 -25.70 37.33 23.39
CA ALA A 309 -26.20 38.03 22.22
C ALA A 309 -25.54 39.42 22.18
N ALA A 310 -24.61 39.61 21.25
CA ALA A 310 -24.13 40.92 20.86
C ALA A 310 -23.99 40.96 19.34
N THR A 311 -24.91 41.70 18.74
CA THR A 311 -24.97 42.14 17.37
C THR A 311 -23.86 43.16 17.10
N SER A 312 -23.14 43.04 15.98
CA SER A 312 -22.45 44.19 15.39
C SER A 312 -22.45 44.11 13.86
N THR A 313 -22.95 45.20 13.28
CA THR A 313 -23.19 45.52 11.88
C THR A 313 -22.01 46.25 11.23
N THR A 314 -21.75 45.90 9.96
CA THR A 314 -21.26 46.71 8.79
C THR A 314 -19.97 47.56 8.80
N GLY A 315 -19.26 47.48 7.65
CA GLY A 315 -18.42 48.54 7.06
C GLY A 315 -17.09 48.03 6.47
N SER A 316 -17.06 47.53 5.23
CA SER A 316 -16.62 48.21 3.99
C SER A 316 -15.14 48.68 3.95
N THR A 317 -14.36 48.22 2.97
CA THR A 317 -13.84 48.98 1.79
C THR A 317 -12.71 48.23 1.08
N ALA A 318 -12.69 48.36 -0.25
CA ALA A 318 -11.88 47.66 -1.25
C ALA A 318 -10.39 48.03 -1.29
N THR A 319 -9.56 47.13 -1.82
CA THR A 319 -8.45 47.51 -2.73
C THR A 319 -8.06 46.36 -3.67
N THR A 320 -7.75 46.76 -4.90
CA THR A 320 -7.50 46.02 -6.14
C THR A 320 -6.08 45.44 -6.22
N GLY A 321 -5.90 44.31 -6.91
CA GLY A 321 -4.57 43.78 -7.24
C GLY A 321 -4.55 42.44 -8.02
N THR A 322 -4.72 42.52 -9.34
CA THR A 322 -4.08 41.74 -10.43
C THR A 322 -3.93 40.19 -10.36
N THR A 323 -4.50 39.55 -11.39
CA THR A 323 -4.47 38.16 -11.91
C THR A 323 -3.03 37.60 -12.17
N PRO A 324 -2.79 36.26 -12.36
CA PRO A 324 -3.38 35.46 -13.44
C PRO A 324 -3.98 34.08 -13.06
N THR A 325 -5.03 33.79 -13.81
CA THR A 325 -5.82 32.59 -14.05
C THR A 325 -5.03 31.31 -14.39
N GLY A 326 -5.58 30.15 -14.00
CA GLY A 326 -5.21 28.89 -14.63
C GLY A 326 -5.76 27.60 -13.99
N MET A 327 -7.05 27.51 -13.63
CA MET A 327 -7.69 26.19 -13.50
C MET A 327 -9.19 26.28 -13.79
N THR A 328 -9.57 25.66 -14.90
CA THR A 328 -10.91 25.61 -15.47
C THR A 328 -11.81 24.70 -14.64
N THR A 329 -12.69 25.30 -13.84
CA THR A 329 -13.92 24.66 -13.36
C THR A 329 -14.99 24.79 -14.44
N MET A 330 -15.68 23.69 -14.77
CA MET A 330 -16.94 23.71 -15.52
C MET A 330 -18.10 23.25 -14.62
N PRO A 331 -19.33 23.74 -14.87
CA PRO A 331 -20.35 23.93 -13.84
C PRO A 331 -21.34 22.77 -13.71
N GLY A 332 -21.88 22.62 -12.49
CA GLY A 332 -23.03 21.80 -12.19
C GLY A 332 -24.35 22.50 -12.53
N GLY A 333 -25.31 21.71 -13.03
CA GLY A 333 -26.73 22.04 -13.13
C GLY A 333 -27.55 21.01 -12.37
N MET A 334 -28.46 21.50 -11.52
CA MET A 334 -29.36 20.75 -10.65
C MET A 334 -30.31 19.81 -11.43
N THR A 335 -30.80 18.75 -10.79
CA THR A 335 -32.23 18.58 -10.42
C THR A 335 -32.39 17.38 -9.46
N THR A 336 -33.16 17.60 -8.39
CA THR A 336 -33.62 16.64 -7.37
C THR A 336 -34.49 15.52 -7.92
N MET A 337 -34.43 14.31 -7.33
CA MET A 337 -35.59 13.42 -7.10
C MET A 337 -35.26 12.37 -6.03
N ALA A 338 -36.28 12.01 -5.24
CA ALA A 338 -36.21 11.33 -3.96
C ALA A 338 -36.47 9.81 -4.03
N ALA A 339 -36.03 9.15 -2.96
CA ALA A 339 -36.62 7.97 -2.30
C ALA A 339 -36.67 6.60 -2.99
N GLY A 340 -36.13 5.62 -2.27
CA GLY A 340 -36.89 4.41 -1.93
C GLY A 340 -36.33 3.07 -2.39
N MET A 341 -36.23 2.16 -1.42
CA MET A 341 -36.25 0.69 -1.50
C MET A 341 -34.93 -0.04 -1.23
N THR A 342 -34.81 -0.47 0.03
CA THR A 342 -33.99 -1.58 0.52
C THR A 342 -34.61 -2.93 0.14
N PRO A 343 -33.84 -3.90 -0.40
CA PRO A 343 -34.23 -5.30 -0.36
C PRO A 343 -33.64 -5.98 0.89
N ALA A 344 -34.51 -6.70 1.58
CA ALA A 344 -34.25 -7.46 2.80
C ALA A 344 -33.23 -8.60 2.59
N CYS A 345 -32.44 -8.86 3.64
CA CYS A 345 -31.60 -10.04 3.77
C CYS A 345 -32.43 -11.33 3.74
N VAL A 346 -32.01 -12.28 2.90
CA VAL A 346 -32.42 -13.69 3.00
C VAL A 346 -31.33 -14.44 3.78
N PRO A 347 -31.63 -15.11 4.91
CA PRO A 347 -30.64 -15.91 5.60
C PRO A 347 -30.37 -17.22 4.84
N CYS A 348 -29.09 -17.50 4.54
CA CYS A 348 -28.64 -18.79 4.04
C CYS A 348 -28.72 -19.84 5.15
N VAL A 349 -29.58 -20.84 4.96
CA VAL A 349 -29.68 -22.04 5.79
C VAL A 349 -28.55 -23.00 5.40
N CYS A 350 -27.69 -23.35 6.36
CA CYS A 350 -26.74 -24.45 6.20
C CYS A 350 -27.44 -25.76 6.51
N THR A 351 -27.60 -26.63 5.51
CA THR A 351 -28.02 -28.03 5.72
C THR A 351 -26.82 -28.90 6.09
N PRO A 352 -26.89 -29.74 7.14
CA PRO A 352 -25.83 -30.69 7.43
C PRO A 352 -25.76 -31.79 6.37
N VAL A 353 -24.56 -32.02 5.82
CA VAL A 353 -24.26 -33.19 4.99
C VAL A 353 -24.22 -34.43 5.90
N GLY A 354 -25.13 -35.37 5.64
CA GLY A 354 -25.21 -36.64 6.34
C GLY A 354 -23.99 -37.53 6.05
N VAL A 355 -23.43 -38.08 7.12
CA VAL A 355 -22.40 -39.11 7.09
C VAL A 355 -23.09 -40.46 6.83
N THR A 356 -22.82 -41.09 5.70
CA THR A 356 -23.13 -42.51 5.48
C THR A 356 -22.04 -43.38 6.13
N PRO A 357 -22.39 -44.43 6.90
CA PRO A 357 -21.41 -45.36 7.42
C PRO A 357 -20.97 -46.37 6.35
N ALA A 358 -19.72 -46.76 6.43
CA ALA A 358 -19.10 -47.80 5.62
C ALA A 358 -19.76 -49.17 5.86
N GLY A 359 -19.95 -49.91 4.76
CA GLY A 359 -20.29 -51.32 4.68
C GLY A 359 -19.75 -51.88 3.38
#